data_AF-A0A7W3N370-F1
#
_entry.id   AF-A0A7W3N370-F1
#
_cell.length_a   1.000
_cell.length_b   1.000
_cell.length_c   1.000
_cell.angle_alpha   90.00
_cell.angle_beta   90.00
_cell.angle_gamma   90.00
#
_symmetry.space_group_name_H-M   'P 1'
#
loop_
_entity.id
_entity.type
_entity.pdbx_description
1 polymer ?
#
loop_
_entity_poly.entity_id
_entity_poly.type
_entity_poly.pdbx_seq_one_letter_code
_entity_poly.pdbx_strand_id
1 'polypeptide(L)'
;MTYDLVVLTRRAPDVRAIVDSMVEAGETLRVRGAGDGALIQLCDEEGRPLLSIEAAQRVDVEGEVERLLGAEAAAGLSVPYWWVEARATGSEPAGAALAHRFAEAMVERLGGRVWPPGPPPQAAGPGAEDGR
;
A
#
# COMPACT_ATOMS: atom_id res chain seq x y z
N MET A 1 11.53 7.23 -10.06
CA MET A 1 11.58 6.02 -9.20
C MET A 1 10.19 5.80 -8.61
N THR A 2 9.88 4.61 -8.12
CA THR A 2 8.60 4.25 -7.48
C THR A 2 8.80 4.05 -5.99
N TYR A 3 7.70 4.07 -5.23
CA TYR A 3 7.68 3.62 -3.85
C TYR A 3 6.78 2.39 -3.75
N ASP A 4 7.35 1.29 -3.27
CA ASP A 4 6.70 -0.01 -3.20
C ASP A 4 6.41 -0.38 -1.74
N LEU A 5 5.22 -0.92 -1.49
CA LEU A 5 4.87 -1.54 -0.23
C LEU A 5 4.08 -2.83 -0.45
N VAL A 6 4.04 -3.65 0.59
CA VAL A 6 3.28 -4.88 0.66
C VAL A 6 2.28 -4.78 1.80
N VAL A 7 1.01 -5.06 1.52
CA VAL A 7 -0.01 -5.28 2.52
C VAL A 7 -0.15 -6.78 2.74
N LEU A 8 0.11 -7.23 3.96
CA LEU A 8 -0.10 -8.61 4.40
C LEU A 8 -1.38 -8.63 5.21
N THR A 9 -2.42 -9.30 4.72
CA THR A 9 -3.72 -9.36 5.40
C THR A 9 -4.04 -10.75 5.91
N ARG A 10 -4.67 -10.84 7.09
CA ARG A 10 -5.05 -12.11 7.72
C ARG A 10 -6.31 -12.73 7.12
N ARG A 11 -7.14 -11.90 6.49
CA ARG A 11 -8.40 -12.31 5.85
C ARG A 11 -8.32 -12.01 4.37
N ALA A 12 -8.98 -12.83 3.56
CA ALA A 12 -9.07 -12.61 2.12
C ALA A 12 -9.67 -11.23 1.82
N PRO A 13 -8.99 -10.38 1.05
CA PRO A 13 -9.59 -9.14 0.58
C PRO A 13 -10.79 -9.44 -0.32
N ASP A 14 -11.94 -8.89 0.04
CA ASP A 14 -13.10 -8.84 -0.85
C ASP A 14 -13.17 -7.49 -1.57
N VAL A 15 -14.00 -7.41 -2.62
CA VAL A 15 -14.14 -6.19 -3.43
C VAL A 15 -14.51 -4.98 -2.57
N ARG A 16 -15.35 -5.18 -1.55
CA ARG A 16 -15.79 -4.08 -0.69
C ARG A 16 -14.66 -3.54 0.17
N ALA A 17 -13.89 -4.42 0.80
CA ALA A 17 -12.73 -4.03 1.60
C ALA A 17 -11.70 -3.29 0.75
N ILE A 18 -11.46 -3.74 -0.48
CA ILE A 18 -10.54 -3.08 -1.42
C ILE A 18 -11.05 -1.68 -1.78
N VAL A 19 -12.32 -1.55 -2.19
CA VAL A 19 -12.92 -0.26 -2.59
C VAL A 19 -12.97 0.70 -1.41
N ASP A 20 -13.41 0.26 -0.24
CA ASP A 20 -13.49 1.11 0.96
C ASP A 20 -12.09 1.63 1.35
N SER A 21 -11.03 0.83 1.16
CA SER A 21 -9.65 1.27 1.37
C SER A 21 -9.14 2.24 0.31
N MET A 22 -9.63 2.14 -0.94
CA MET A 22 -9.33 3.12 -1.99
C MET A 22 -9.98 4.48 -1.68
N VAL A 23 -11.22 4.46 -1.19
CA VAL A 23 -11.93 5.68 -0.76
C VAL A 23 -11.18 6.35 0.39
N GLU A 24 -10.72 5.59 1.39
CA GLU A 24 -9.90 6.11 2.49
C GLU A 24 -8.56 6.70 2.01
N ALA A 25 -7.98 6.12 0.96
CA ALA A 25 -6.77 6.65 0.34
C ALA A 25 -7.02 8.05 -0.29
N GLY A 26 -8.20 8.28 -0.84
CA GLY A 26 -8.67 9.59 -1.30
C GLY A 26 -9.97 9.51 -2.10
N GLU A 27 -11.01 10.21 -1.65
CA GLU A 27 -12.35 10.19 -2.24
C GLU A 27 -12.42 10.75 -3.67
N THR A 28 -11.48 11.61 -4.05
CA THR A 28 -11.43 12.24 -5.38
C THR A 28 -10.62 11.45 -6.41
N LEU A 29 -9.96 10.36 -5.97
CA LEU A 29 -9.13 9.54 -6.85
C LEU A 29 -9.99 8.78 -7.85
N ARG A 30 -9.55 8.76 -9.10
CA ARG A 30 -10.19 7.98 -10.16
C ARG A 30 -9.66 6.55 -10.16
N VAL A 31 -10.54 5.58 -10.39
CA VAL A 31 -10.15 4.15 -10.44
C VAL A 31 -10.13 3.66 -11.88
N ARG A 32 -9.08 2.94 -12.26
CA ARG A 32 -8.92 2.31 -13.57
C ARG A 32 -8.38 0.88 -13.44
N GLY A 33 -8.93 -0.06 -14.20
CA GLY A 33 -8.31 -1.38 -14.40
C GLY A 33 -7.19 -1.31 -15.44
N ALA A 34 -6.07 -2.00 -15.20
CA ALA A 34 -4.92 -2.06 -16.10
C ALA A 34 -4.31 -3.47 -16.14
N GLY A 35 -3.35 -3.69 -17.05
CA GLY A 35 -2.63 -4.97 -17.18
C GLY A 35 -3.58 -6.15 -17.40
N ASP A 36 -4.52 -6.02 -18.33
CA ASP A 36 -5.54 -7.04 -18.63
C ASP A 36 -6.34 -7.53 -17.40
N GLY A 37 -6.55 -6.62 -16.43
CA GLY A 37 -7.31 -6.89 -15.21
C GLY A 37 -6.46 -7.39 -14.03
N ALA A 38 -5.14 -7.50 -14.20
CA ALA A 38 -4.23 -7.86 -13.11
C ALA A 38 -3.95 -6.71 -12.14
N LEU A 39 -4.23 -5.46 -12.55
CA LEU A 39 -3.94 -4.26 -11.78
C LEU A 39 -5.17 -3.37 -11.62
N ILE A 40 -5.28 -2.74 -10.45
CA ILE A 40 -6.16 -1.61 -10.21
C ILE A 40 -5.27 -0.37 -10.01
N GLN A 41 -5.62 0.75 -10.63
CA GLN A 41 -4.88 2.00 -10.53
C GLN A 41 -5.75 3.10 -9.94
N LEU A 42 -5.21 3.81 -8.96
CA LEU A 42 -5.71 5.09 -8.50
C LEU A 42 -5.00 6.20 -9.27
N CYS A 43 -5.78 7.08 -9.86
CA CYS A 43 -5.32 8.14 -10.73
C CYS A 43 -5.77 9.52 -10.24
N ASP A 44 -5.05 10.56 -10.64
CA ASP A 44 -5.48 11.94 -10.45
C ASP A 44 -6.59 12.37 -11.43
N GLU A 45 -6.98 13.64 -11.35
CA GLU A 45 -8.01 14.25 -12.19
C GLU A 45 -7.63 14.32 -13.67
N GLU A 46 -6.34 14.26 -14.01
CA GLU A 46 -5.86 14.18 -15.38
C GLU A 46 -5.75 12.73 -15.88
N GLY A 47 -6.01 11.74 -15.01
CA GLY A 47 -5.92 10.32 -15.34
C GLY A 47 -4.49 9.75 -15.28
N ARG A 48 -3.54 10.48 -14.69
CA ARG A 48 -2.19 10.00 -14.44
C ARG A 48 -2.21 9.03 -13.26
N PRO A 49 -1.58 7.85 -13.37
CA PRO A 49 -1.57 6.87 -12.28
C PRO A 49 -0.72 7.39 -11.12
N LEU A 50 -1.28 7.31 -9.91
CA LEU A 50 -0.62 7.65 -8.65
C LEU A 50 -0.27 6.40 -7.84
N LEU A 51 -1.14 5.40 -7.83
CA LEU A 51 -0.95 4.13 -7.13
C LEU A 51 -1.41 2.98 -8.03
N SER A 52 -0.58 1.95 -8.19
CA SER A 52 -0.99 0.68 -8.80
C SER A 52 -1.08 -0.39 -7.72
N ILE A 53 -2.15 -1.17 -7.71
CA ILE A 53 -2.45 -2.22 -6.72
C ILE A 53 -2.58 -3.53 -7.49
N GLU A 54 -1.81 -4.54 -7.07
CA GLU A 54 -1.87 -5.88 -7.66
C GLU A 54 -2.96 -6.73 -7.02
N ALA A 55 -3.45 -7.73 -7.75
CA ALA A 55 -4.42 -8.68 -7.23
C ALA A 55 -3.87 -9.44 -6.02
N ALA A 56 -4.70 -9.58 -4.97
CA ALA A 56 -4.30 -10.28 -3.76
C ALA A 56 -3.92 -11.73 -4.02
N GLN A 57 -2.70 -12.10 -3.64
CA GLN A 57 -2.17 -13.45 -3.75
C GLN A 57 -2.31 -14.16 -2.41
N ARG A 58 -2.95 -15.33 -2.41
CA ARG A 58 -2.99 -16.20 -1.23
C ARG A 58 -1.63 -16.88 -1.06
N VAL A 59 -1.08 -16.82 0.14
CA VAL A 59 0.16 -17.52 0.48
C VAL A 59 -0.11 -18.56 1.57
N ASP A 60 0.16 -19.81 1.21
CA ASP A 60 -0.03 -20.98 2.08
C ASP A 60 1.30 -21.55 2.62
N VAL A 61 2.44 -20.99 2.19
CA VAL A 61 3.78 -21.47 2.56
C VAL A 61 4.28 -20.71 3.79
N GLU A 62 4.55 -21.47 4.86
CA GLU A 62 5.15 -20.94 6.08
C GLU A 62 6.58 -20.44 5.80
N GLY A 63 6.94 -19.27 6.35
CA GLY A 63 8.26 -18.66 6.16
C GLY A 63 8.46 -17.86 4.86
N GLU A 64 7.51 -17.84 3.92
CA GLU A 64 7.70 -17.13 2.64
C GLU A 64 7.84 -15.60 2.82
N VAL A 65 7.05 -14.98 3.70
CA VAL A 65 7.24 -13.56 4.08
C VAL A 65 8.59 -13.33 4.73
N GLU A 66 9.08 -14.24 5.58
CA GLU A 66 10.38 -14.08 6.22
C GLU A 66 11.50 -14.11 5.18
N ARG A 67 11.41 -15.02 4.21
CA ARG A 67 12.37 -15.13 3.11
C ARG A 67 12.42 -13.87 2.23
N LEU A 68 11.27 -13.26 1.96
CA LEU A 68 11.15 -12.10 1.05
C LEU A 68 11.34 -10.75 1.74
N LEU A 69 10.79 -10.57 2.94
CA LEU A 69 10.68 -9.28 3.63
C LEU A 69 11.42 -9.25 4.97
N GLY A 70 11.89 -10.40 5.46
CA GLY A 70 12.62 -10.53 6.73
C GLY A 70 11.75 -10.92 7.92
N ALA A 71 12.41 -11.29 9.02
CA ALA A 71 11.76 -11.82 10.22
C ALA A 71 10.79 -10.83 10.90
N GLU A 72 11.11 -9.54 10.85
CA GLU A 72 10.23 -8.49 11.42
C GLU A 72 8.89 -8.45 10.69
N ALA A 73 8.91 -8.48 9.35
CA ALA A 73 7.71 -8.55 8.53
C ALA A 73 6.91 -9.85 8.79
N ALA A 74 7.59 -10.96 9.10
CA ALA A 74 6.93 -12.25 9.36
C ALA A 74 6.39 -12.44 10.79
N ALA A 75 6.88 -11.67 11.76
CA ALA A 75 6.64 -11.91 13.19
C ALA A 75 5.15 -12.00 13.55
N GLY A 76 4.65 -13.16 13.97
CA GLY A 76 3.24 -13.34 14.36
C GLY A 76 2.25 -13.43 13.20
N LEU A 77 2.74 -13.72 11.99
CA LEU A 77 1.92 -14.21 10.88
C LEU A 77 1.79 -15.74 10.95
N SER A 78 0.61 -16.22 10.59
CA SER A 78 0.33 -17.64 10.40
C SER A 78 -0.36 -17.82 9.05
N VAL A 79 -0.01 -18.88 8.32
CA VAL A 79 -0.67 -19.21 7.06
C VAL A 79 -2.13 -19.66 7.28
N PRO A 80 -3.06 -19.38 6.34
CA PRO A 80 -2.84 -18.57 5.14
C PRO A 80 -2.86 -17.06 5.45
N TYR A 81 -2.09 -16.30 4.68
CA TYR A 81 -2.20 -14.84 4.61
C TYR A 81 -2.34 -14.40 3.14
N TRP A 82 -2.71 -13.14 2.94
CA TRP A 82 -2.90 -12.57 1.62
C TRP A 82 -1.91 -11.43 1.39
N TRP A 83 -1.17 -11.53 0.29
CA TRP A 83 -0.15 -10.60 -0.14
C TRP A 83 -0.72 -9.66 -1.20
N VAL A 84 -0.64 -8.37 -0.96
CA VAL A 84 -1.06 -7.33 -1.91
C VAL A 84 0.07 -6.35 -2.10
N GLU A 85 0.57 -6.23 -3.32
CA GLU A 85 1.58 -5.21 -3.65
C GLU A 85 0.89 -3.91 -4.05
N ALA A 86 1.42 -2.80 -3.56
CA ALA A 86 1.03 -1.47 -4.00
C ALA A 86 2.27 -0.65 -4.36
N ARG A 87 2.25 -0.08 -5.56
CA ARG A 87 3.35 0.69 -6.16
C ARG A 87 2.89 2.11 -6.44
N ALA A 88 3.39 3.05 -5.65
CA ALA A 88 3.17 4.47 -5.88
C ALA A 88 4.10 5.00 -6.98
N THR A 89 3.56 5.88 -7.80
CA THR A 89 4.30 6.56 -8.87
C THR A 89 5.05 7.75 -8.28
N GLY A 90 6.34 7.83 -8.58
CA GLY A 90 7.22 8.84 -8.01
C GLY A 90 7.76 8.44 -6.63
N SER A 91 8.88 9.04 -6.25
CA SER A 91 9.50 8.90 -4.92
C SER A 91 9.14 10.05 -3.97
N GLU A 92 8.24 10.93 -4.39
CA GLU A 92 7.81 12.07 -3.60
C GLU A 92 7.03 11.60 -2.36
N PRO A 93 7.18 12.26 -1.21
CA PRO A 93 6.51 11.85 0.03
C PRO A 93 4.99 11.69 -0.09
N ALA A 94 4.36 12.47 -0.96
CA ALA A 94 2.92 12.38 -1.23
C ALA A 94 2.50 11.01 -1.79
N GLY A 95 3.32 10.41 -2.67
CA GLY A 95 3.06 9.09 -3.25
C GLY A 95 3.14 7.98 -2.20
N ALA A 96 4.17 8.00 -1.37
CA ALA A 96 4.31 7.08 -0.25
C ALA A 96 3.15 7.24 0.76
N ALA A 97 2.79 8.47 1.10
CA ALA A 97 1.66 8.74 2.00
C ALA A 97 0.33 8.22 1.45
N LEU A 98 0.08 8.36 0.14
CA LEU A 98 -1.09 7.78 -0.51
C LEU A 98 -1.11 6.25 -0.41
N ALA A 99 0.01 5.60 -0.69
CA ALA A 99 0.13 4.15 -0.59
C ALA A 99 -0.14 3.67 0.84
N HIS A 100 0.42 4.37 1.85
CA HIS A 100 0.23 4.05 3.26
C HIS A 100 -1.21 4.21 3.72
N ARG A 101 -1.93 5.28 3.34
CA ARG A 101 -3.36 5.40 3.68
C ARG A 101 -4.18 4.23 3.15
N PHE A 102 -3.96 3.83 1.89
CA PHE A 102 -4.61 2.64 1.32
C PHE A 102 -4.27 1.37 2.12
N ALA A 103 -2.99 1.19 2.43
CA ALA A 103 -2.46 0.00 3.09
C ALA A 103 -2.94 -0.12 4.55
N GLU A 104 -2.93 0.98 5.30
CA GLU A 104 -3.44 1.07 6.67
C GLU A 104 -4.94 0.77 6.70
N ALA A 105 -5.71 1.36 5.79
CA ALA A 105 -7.13 1.11 5.64
C ALA A 105 -7.44 -0.39 5.38
N MET A 106 -6.62 -1.06 4.56
CA MET A 106 -6.70 -2.51 4.34
C MET A 106 -6.40 -3.29 5.63
N VAL A 107 -5.37 -2.91 6.37
CA VAL A 107 -4.96 -3.59 7.62
C VAL A 107 -5.99 -3.40 8.72
N GLU A 108 -6.56 -2.21 8.88
CA GLU A 108 -7.63 -1.94 9.85
C GLU A 108 -8.85 -2.81 9.57
N ARG A 109 -9.21 -2.95 8.29
CA ARG A 109 -10.34 -3.76 7.88
C ARG A 109 -10.01 -5.23 8.05
N LEU A 110 -8.95 -5.74 7.43
CA LEU A 110 -8.72 -7.17 7.24
C LEU A 110 -7.82 -7.81 8.30
N GLY A 111 -7.20 -6.99 9.15
CA GLY A 111 -6.12 -7.38 10.06
C GLY A 111 -4.84 -7.69 9.30
N GLY A 112 -3.69 -7.56 9.95
CA GLY A 112 -2.39 -7.87 9.35
C GLY A 112 -1.38 -6.75 9.56
N ARG A 113 -0.61 -6.40 8.52
CA ARG A 113 0.39 -5.32 8.55
C ARG A 113 0.77 -4.81 7.17
N VAL A 114 1.46 -3.68 7.17
CA VAL A 114 2.10 -3.08 6.00
C VAL A 114 3.61 -3.24 6.13
N TRP A 115 4.30 -3.45 5.01
CA TRP A 115 5.76 -3.43 4.93
C TRP A 115 6.25 -2.57 3.75
N PRO A 116 7.18 -1.63 3.95
CA PRO A 116 7.71 -1.19 5.24
C PRO A 116 6.61 -0.56 6.13
N PRO A 117 6.80 -0.44 7.45
CA PRO A 117 5.73 -0.04 8.38
C PRO A 117 5.33 1.44 8.30
N GLY A 118 6.05 2.27 7.55
CA GLY A 118 5.72 3.68 7.37
C GLY A 118 6.40 4.28 6.15
N PRO A 119 5.93 5.45 5.68
CA PRO A 119 6.57 6.17 4.60
C PRO A 119 7.97 6.63 5.04
N PRO A 120 8.91 6.84 4.09
CA PRO A 120 10.18 7.46 4.43
C PRO A 120 9.93 8.82 5.08
N PRO A 121 10.75 9.22 6.07
CA PRO A 121 10.60 10.51 6.72
C PRO A 121 10.63 11.62 5.66
N GLN A 122 9.64 12.51 5.72
CA GLN A 122 9.67 13.74 4.93
C GLN A 122 10.94 14.49 5.31
N ALA A 123 11.81 14.79 4.35
CA ALA A 123 12.90 15.72 4.59
C ALA A 123 12.26 17.01 5.10
N ALA A 124 12.52 17.34 6.37
CA ALA A 124 12.08 18.61 6.93
C ALA A 124 12.65 19.69 6.01
N GLY A 125 11.76 20.43 5.32
CA GLY A 125 12.19 21.60 4.56
C GLY A 125 12.97 22.52 5.49
N PRO A 126 13.96 23.30 4.98
CA PRO A 126 14.70 24.22 5.81
C PRO A 126 13.68 25.09 6.55
N GLY A 127 13.65 24.91 7.87
CA GLY A 127 12.75 25.64 8.75
C GLY A 127 12.92 27.11 8.48
N ALA A 128 11.79 27.83 8.39
CA ALA A 128 11.77 29.26 8.43
C ALA A 128 12.59 29.71 9.65
N GLU A 129 13.81 30.19 9.39
CA GLU A 129 14.54 31.05 10.32
C GLU A 129 13.76 32.36 10.37
N ASP A 130 12.72 32.38 11.20
CA ASP A 130 12.03 33.61 11.53
C ASP A 130 12.94 34.42 12.46
N GLY A 131 13.22 35.63 11.99
CA GLY A 131 14.26 36.51 12.50
C GLY A 131 14.02 36.98 13.93
N ARG A 132 15.15 37.28 14.58
CA ARG A 132 15.23 38.07 15.80
C ARG A 132 15.65 39.50 15.45
#